data_AF-A0A960HMT5-F1
#
_entry.id   AF-A0A960HMT5-F1
#
_cell.length_a   1.000
_cell.length_b   1.000
_cell.length_c   1.000
_cell.angle_alpha   90.00
_cell.angle_beta   90.00
_cell.angle_gamma   90.00
#
_symmetry.space_group_name_H-M   'P 1'
#
loop_
_entity.id
_entity.type
_entity.pdbx_description
1 polymer ?
#
loop_
_entity_poly.entity_id
_entity_poly.type
_entity_poly.pdbx_seq_one_letter_code
_entity_poly.pdbx_strand_id
1 'polypeptide(L)'
;MDPLAALERVAYLQDRGLLPTQKTAAFLKAADVVRDLPAGELEQRAASGRLTDLPGIGKSTAEVIAQALEGRVPERIERLEAETEIPIGPGAEVRAKVRGDCHAHSLWSDGGARIETMARAAMALGHEYLVMTDHSPRLTVAHGLDRDRLLAQLDEIEALNEELAPFRILTGIEVDILVDG
;
A
#
# COMPACT_ATOMS: atom_id res chain seq x y z
N MET A 1 -15.84 6.36 -7.76
CA MET A 1 -14.45 6.21 -7.28
C MET A 1 -13.90 4.94 -7.91
N ASP A 2 -12.62 4.87 -8.25
CA ASP A 2 -12.05 3.61 -8.74
C ASP A 2 -12.04 2.54 -7.60
N PRO A 3 -12.48 1.28 -7.84
CA PRO A 3 -12.54 0.25 -6.80
C PRO A 3 -11.18 -0.12 -6.20
N LEU A 4 -10.11 -0.14 -7.01
CA LEU A 4 -8.76 -0.41 -6.51
C LEU A 4 -8.34 0.71 -5.56
N ALA A 5 -8.48 1.97 -5.98
CA ALA A 5 -8.20 3.14 -5.14
C ALA A 5 -9.04 3.14 -3.84
N ALA A 6 -10.29 2.66 -3.90
CA ALA A 6 -11.14 2.56 -2.72
C ALA A 6 -10.63 1.51 -1.71
N LEU A 7 -10.21 0.34 -2.17
CA LEU A 7 -9.65 -0.70 -1.31
C LEU A 7 -8.33 -0.25 -0.66
N GLU A 8 -7.44 0.36 -1.45
CA GLU A 8 -6.18 0.92 -0.94
C GLU A 8 -6.43 2.06 0.05
N ARG A 9 -7.42 2.92 -0.19
CA ARG A 9 -7.80 3.97 0.77
C ARG A 9 -8.29 3.38 2.08
N VAL A 10 -9.10 2.33 2.04
CA VAL A 10 -9.53 1.64 3.26
C VAL A 10 -8.35 1.04 4.01
N ALA A 11 -7.41 0.40 3.32
CA ALA A 11 -6.19 -0.14 3.94
C ALA A 11 -5.37 0.98 4.61
N TYR A 12 -5.11 2.07 3.90
CA TYR A 12 -4.40 3.24 4.45
C TYR A 12 -5.06 3.78 5.72
N LEU A 13 -6.39 3.93 5.72
CA LEU A 13 -7.10 4.48 6.88
C LEU A 13 -7.10 3.50 8.08
N GLN A 14 -7.08 2.19 7.82
CA GLN A 14 -6.93 1.19 8.87
C GLN A 14 -5.53 1.28 9.52
N ASP A 15 -4.49 1.44 8.72
CA ASP A 15 -3.12 1.63 9.22
C ASP A 15 -2.97 2.96 9.96
N ARG A 16 -3.56 4.05 9.43
CA ARG A 16 -3.62 5.35 10.12
C ARG A 16 -4.25 5.23 11.51
N GLY A 17 -5.30 4.42 11.64
CA GLY A 17 -5.97 4.14 12.91
C GLY A 17 -5.30 3.07 13.78
N LEU A 18 -4.15 2.52 13.37
CA LEU A 18 -3.46 1.40 14.05
C LEU A 18 -4.38 0.18 14.28
N LEU A 19 -5.26 -0.10 13.33
CA LEU A 19 -6.11 -1.29 13.39
C LEU A 19 -5.26 -2.57 13.24
N PRO A 20 -5.77 -3.74 13.69
CA PRO A 20 -5.04 -5.00 13.55
C PRO A 20 -4.60 -5.26 12.10
N THR A 21 -3.32 -5.58 11.89
CA THR A 21 -2.69 -5.78 10.57
C THR A 21 -3.45 -6.77 9.68
N GLN A 22 -4.08 -7.79 10.27
CA GLN A 22 -4.89 -8.78 9.55
C GLN A 22 -6.09 -8.13 8.82
N LYS A 23 -6.65 -7.05 9.37
CA LYS A 23 -7.74 -6.30 8.72
C LYS A 23 -7.19 -5.53 7.51
N THR A 24 -6.07 -4.82 7.67
CA THR A 24 -5.43 -4.09 6.56
C THR A 24 -5.04 -5.06 5.44
N ALA A 25 -4.39 -6.16 5.79
CA ALA A 25 -3.94 -7.18 4.83
C ALA A 25 -5.08 -7.75 3.99
N ALA A 26 -6.29 -7.90 4.55
CA ALA A 26 -7.45 -8.36 3.79
C ALA A 26 -7.87 -7.36 2.69
N PHE A 27 -7.74 -6.05 2.93
CA PHE A 27 -8.05 -5.02 1.94
C PHE A 27 -6.95 -4.91 0.87
N LEU A 28 -5.68 -5.00 1.26
CA LEU A 28 -4.57 -5.04 0.31
C LEU A 28 -4.64 -6.28 -0.58
N LYS A 29 -4.95 -7.45 -0.01
CA LYS A 29 -5.16 -8.67 -0.81
C LYS A 29 -6.33 -8.54 -1.79
N ALA A 30 -7.42 -7.90 -1.38
CA ALA A 30 -8.53 -7.64 -2.29
C ALA A 30 -8.15 -6.65 -3.40
N ALA A 31 -7.30 -5.65 -3.08
CA ALA A 31 -6.76 -4.71 -4.07
C ALA A 31 -5.91 -5.45 -5.11
N ASP A 32 -5.03 -6.37 -4.69
CA ASP A 32 -4.25 -7.21 -5.60
C ASP A 32 -5.15 -8.04 -6.53
N VAL A 33 -6.19 -8.67 -5.97
CA VAL A 33 -7.17 -9.43 -6.78
C VAL A 33 -7.84 -8.52 -7.81
N VAL A 34 -8.28 -7.33 -7.42
CA VAL A 34 -8.93 -6.38 -8.35
C VAL A 34 -7.97 -5.93 -9.45
N ARG A 35 -6.71 -5.69 -9.12
CA ARG A 35 -5.66 -5.25 -10.03
C ARG A 35 -5.35 -6.29 -11.12
N ASP A 36 -5.31 -7.56 -10.73
CA ASP A 36 -4.94 -8.66 -11.63
C ASP A 36 -6.12 -9.18 -12.47
N LEU A 37 -7.34 -8.67 -12.24
CA LEU A 37 -8.51 -9.07 -13.01
C LEU A 37 -8.46 -8.55 -14.46
N PRO A 38 -8.91 -9.34 -15.44
CA PRO A 38 -9.19 -8.86 -16.78
C PRO A 38 -10.18 -7.68 -16.76
N ALA A 39 -9.96 -6.72 -17.66
CA ALA A 39 -10.83 -5.57 -17.82
C ALA A 39 -12.30 -6.00 -18.01
N GLY A 40 -13.21 -5.41 -17.24
CA GLY A 40 -14.64 -5.68 -17.30
C GLY A 40 -15.12 -6.89 -16.46
N GLU A 41 -14.21 -7.73 -15.93
CA GLU A 41 -14.62 -8.89 -15.13
C GLU A 41 -15.15 -8.48 -13.75
N LEU A 42 -14.55 -7.45 -13.14
CA LEU A 42 -14.99 -6.92 -11.85
C LEU A 42 -16.44 -6.44 -11.92
N GLU A 43 -16.79 -5.66 -12.94
CA GLU A 43 -18.11 -5.11 -13.17
C GLU A 43 -19.15 -6.21 -13.42
N GLN A 44 -18.80 -7.22 -14.22
CA GLN A 44 -19.67 -8.37 -14.48
C GLN A 44 -19.98 -9.16 -13.20
N ARG A 45 -18.96 -9.39 -12.37
CA ARG A 45 -19.12 -10.08 -11.09
C ARG A 45 -19.90 -9.25 -10.08
N ALA A 46 -19.69 -7.93 -10.04
CA ALA A 46 -20.48 -7.02 -9.23
C ALA A 46 -21.96 -7.05 -9.64
N ALA A 47 -22.26 -6.91 -10.93
CA ALA A 47 -23.62 -6.90 -11.46
C ALA A 47 -24.39 -8.21 -11.19
N SER A 48 -23.67 -9.34 -11.11
CA SER A 48 -24.23 -10.66 -10.80
C SER A 48 -24.21 -11.01 -9.31
N GLY A 49 -23.69 -10.14 -8.43
CA GLY A 49 -23.58 -10.41 -7.00
C GLY A 49 -22.55 -11.48 -6.63
N ARG A 50 -21.56 -11.73 -7.50
CA ARG A 50 -20.58 -12.83 -7.41
C ARG A 50 -19.16 -12.36 -7.05
N LEU A 51 -19.02 -11.16 -6.49
CA LEU A 51 -17.72 -10.64 -6.04
C LEU A 51 -17.05 -11.57 -5.03
N THR A 52 -17.82 -12.15 -4.10
CA THR A 52 -17.29 -13.05 -3.06
C THR A 52 -16.90 -14.44 -3.57
N ASP A 53 -17.15 -14.74 -4.85
CA ASP A 53 -16.64 -15.96 -5.49
C ASP A 53 -15.14 -15.82 -5.80
N LEU A 54 -14.61 -14.60 -5.83
CA LEU A 54 -13.19 -14.35 -6.05
C LEU A 54 -12.39 -14.65 -4.77
N PRO A 55 -11.39 -15.56 -4.82
CA PRO A 55 -10.52 -15.82 -3.68
C PRO A 55 -9.82 -14.54 -3.23
N GLY A 56 -9.98 -14.16 -1.95
CA GLY A 56 -9.43 -12.90 -1.41
C GLY A 56 -10.44 -11.76 -1.30
N ILE A 57 -11.63 -11.90 -1.89
CA ILE A 57 -12.72 -10.93 -1.71
C ILE A 57 -13.73 -11.46 -0.69
N GLY A 58 -13.74 -10.85 0.50
CA GLY A 58 -14.72 -11.10 1.55
C GLY A 58 -15.92 -10.16 1.46
N LYS A 59 -16.91 -10.36 2.33
CA LYS A 59 -18.14 -9.53 2.36
C LYS A 59 -17.84 -8.03 2.46
N SER A 60 -16.91 -7.65 3.34
CA SER A 60 -16.58 -6.24 3.56
C SER A 60 -15.79 -5.60 2.43
N THR A 61 -14.96 -6.35 1.70
CA THR A 61 -14.22 -5.81 0.54
C THR A 61 -15.13 -5.76 -0.68
N ALA A 62 -16.01 -6.76 -0.87
CA ALA A 62 -17.06 -6.74 -1.88
C ALA A 62 -18.00 -5.53 -1.75
N GLU A 63 -18.39 -5.19 -0.53
CA GLU A 63 -19.23 -4.01 -0.26
C GLU A 63 -18.54 -2.71 -0.68
N VAL A 64 -17.26 -2.55 -0.35
CA VAL A 64 -16.45 -1.40 -0.76
C VAL A 64 -16.33 -1.32 -2.29
N ILE A 65 -16.07 -2.45 -2.95
CA ILE A 65 -16.00 -2.53 -4.42
C ILE A 65 -17.34 -2.11 -5.05
N ALA A 66 -18.45 -2.67 -4.57
CA ALA A 66 -19.77 -2.37 -5.11
C ALA A 66 -20.12 -0.88 -4.99
N GLN A 67 -19.90 -0.28 -3.81
CA GLN A 67 -20.15 1.15 -3.59
C GLN A 67 -19.26 2.03 -4.49
N ALA A 68 -18.00 1.65 -4.69
CA ALA A 68 -17.09 2.38 -5.57
C ALA A 68 -17.53 2.33 -7.04
N LEU A 69 -17.95 1.15 -7.53
CA LEU A 69 -18.47 0.93 -8.89
C LEU A 69 -19.76 1.72 -9.18
N GLU A 70 -20.57 1.97 -8.15
CA GLU A 70 -21.74 2.87 -8.25
C GLU A 70 -21.37 4.36 -8.34
N GLY A 71 -20.06 4.68 -8.35
CA GLY A 71 -19.56 6.05 -8.44
C GLY A 71 -19.54 6.79 -7.10
N ARG A 72 -19.97 6.16 -5.99
CA ARG A 72 -20.03 6.77 -4.67
C ARG A 72 -18.72 6.56 -3.89
N VAL A 73 -18.51 7.36 -2.84
CA VAL A 73 -17.47 7.09 -1.85
C VAL A 73 -18.00 6.00 -0.92
N PRO A 74 -17.27 4.90 -0.71
CA PRO A 74 -17.72 3.85 0.20
C PRO A 74 -17.91 4.34 1.64
N GLU A 75 -19.01 3.95 2.28
CA GLU A 75 -19.39 4.36 3.66
C GLU A 75 -18.30 3.98 4.67
N ARG A 76 -17.59 2.87 4.42
CA ARG A 76 -16.46 2.45 5.24
C ARG A 76 -15.31 3.45 5.21
N ILE A 77 -15.05 4.09 4.07
CA ILE A 77 -14.05 5.15 3.96
C ILE A 77 -14.51 6.34 4.79
N GLU A 78 -15.75 6.80 4.61
CA GLU A 78 -16.28 7.95 5.36
C GLU A 78 -16.19 7.74 6.88
N ARG A 79 -16.60 6.56 7.36
CA ARG A 79 -16.48 6.20 8.77
C ARG A 79 -15.02 6.19 9.24
N LEU A 80 -14.14 5.51 8.51
CA LEU A 80 -12.73 5.43 8.90
C LEU A 80 -12.05 6.81 8.86
N GLU A 81 -12.43 7.68 7.92
CA GLU A 81 -11.93 9.05 7.90
C GLU A 81 -12.26 9.79 9.20
N ALA A 82 -13.53 9.75 9.60
CA ALA A 82 -14.01 10.40 10.82
C ALA A 82 -13.41 9.80 12.10
N GLU A 83 -13.21 8.48 12.14
CA GLU A 83 -12.74 7.77 13.33
C GLU A 83 -11.21 7.80 13.51
N THR A 84 -10.45 7.91 12.42
CA THR A 84 -8.98 7.77 12.44
C THR A 84 -8.24 9.06 12.12
N GLU A 85 -8.94 10.19 12.06
CA GLU A 85 -8.33 11.50 11.86
C GLU A 85 -7.31 11.78 12.99
N ILE A 86 -6.09 12.14 12.61
CA ILE A 86 -5.03 12.51 13.54
C ILE A 86 -4.89 14.03 13.49
N PRO A 87 -5.35 14.77 14.51
CA PRO A 87 -5.21 16.22 14.53
C PRO A 87 -3.73 16.59 14.59
N ILE A 88 -3.29 17.41 13.64
CA ILE A 88 -1.92 17.90 13.61
C ILE A 88 -1.79 19.00 14.67
N GLY A 89 -1.14 18.66 15.78
CA GLY A 89 -0.92 19.57 16.90
C GLY A 89 0.24 20.56 16.67
N PRO A 90 0.95 20.98 17.74
CA PRO A 90 2.03 21.97 17.67
C PRO A 90 3.16 21.66 16.66
N GLY A 91 3.30 20.41 16.24
CA GLY A 91 4.28 19.97 15.24
C GLY A 91 3.90 20.27 13.78
N ALA A 92 2.81 20.98 13.50
CA ALA A 92 2.31 21.21 12.14
C ALA A 92 3.37 21.82 11.19
N GLU A 93 4.10 22.82 11.65
CA GLU A 93 5.15 23.46 10.85
C GLU A 93 6.33 22.54 10.53
N VAL A 94 6.67 21.64 11.47
CA VAL A 94 7.73 20.63 11.26
C VAL A 94 7.24 19.57 10.30
N ARG A 95 6.01 19.08 10.49
CA ARG A 95 5.38 18.09 9.62
C ARG A 95 5.28 18.59 8.17
N ALA A 96 4.93 19.86 7.97
CA ALA A 96 4.84 20.48 6.65
C ALA A 96 6.20 20.59 5.93
N LYS A 97 7.32 20.46 6.65
CA LYS A 97 8.68 20.44 6.08
C LYS A 97 9.16 19.04 5.72
N VAL A 98 8.42 17.99 6.10
CA VAL A 98 8.77 16.60 5.75
C VAL A 98 8.51 16.40 4.27
N ARG A 99 9.55 15.99 3.54
CA ARG A 99 9.51 15.78 2.08
C ARG A 99 9.49 14.31 1.69
N GLY A 100 9.71 13.38 2.61
CA GLY A 100 9.82 11.97 2.29
C GLY A 100 10.16 11.12 3.51
N ASP A 101 9.86 9.82 3.40
CA ASP A 101 10.27 8.81 4.37
C ASP A 101 11.58 8.16 3.93
N CYS A 102 12.51 8.01 4.87
CA CYS A 102 13.87 7.56 4.58
C CYS A 102 14.15 6.09 4.95
N HIS A 103 13.16 5.39 5.49
CA HIS A 103 13.26 3.99 5.90
C HIS A 103 11.88 3.36 5.82
N ALA A 104 11.70 2.42 4.89
CA ALA A 104 10.42 1.78 4.63
C ALA A 104 10.62 0.39 4.02
N HIS A 105 9.80 -0.57 4.46
CA HIS A 105 9.86 -1.95 3.98
C HIS A 105 8.59 -2.29 3.22
N SER A 106 8.73 -3.10 2.18
CA SER A 106 7.65 -3.57 1.32
C SER A 106 7.48 -5.08 1.46
N LEU A 107 6.59 -5.66 0.63
CA LEU A 107 6.46 -7.10 0.48
C LEU A 107 7.75 -7.80 -0.03
N TRP A 108 8.79 -7.05 -0.39
CA TRP A 108 10.10 -7.62 -0.70
C TRP A 108 10.85 -8.14 0.53
N SER A 109 10.61 -7.59 1.73
CA SER A 109 11.05 -8.19 3.01
C SER A 109 9.86 -8.47 3.96
N ASP A 110 9.67 -7.61 4.95
CA ASP A 110 8.75 -7.73 6.09
C ASP A 110 7.71 -6.60 6.13
N GLY A 111 7.61 -5.82 5.06
CA GLY A 111 6.59 -4.80 4.90
C GLY A 111 5.20 -5.39 4.61
N GLY A 112 4.17 -4.56 4.80
CA GLY A 112 2.78 -4.97 4.63
C GLY A 112 2.19 -4.69 3.25
N ALA A 113 2.88 -3.94 2.39
CA ALA A 113 2.32 -3.41 1.15
C ALA A 113 3.34 -3.41 -0.01
N ARG A 114 2.82 -3.34 -1.24
CA ARG A 114 3.60 -3.17 -2.47
C ARG A 114 4.28 -1.79 -2.49
N ILE A 115 5.42 -1.69 -3.17
CA ILE A 115 6.16 -0.42 -3.33
C ILE A 115 5.25 0.66 -3.93
N GLU A 116 4.51 0.33 -4.98
CA GLU A 116 3.58 1.26 -5.62
C GLU A 116 2.52 1.82 -4.66
N THR A 117 1.87 0.93 -3.88
CA THR A 117 0.83 1.34 -2.92
C THR A 117 1.42 2.28 -1.85
N MET A 118 2.63 2.01 -1.38
CA MET A 118 3.35 2.87 -0.44
C MET A 118 3.75 4.22 -1.07
N ALA A 119 4.24 4.22 -2.30
CA ALA A 119 4.62 5.43 -3.03
C ALA A 119 3.40 6.35 -3.26
N ARG A 120 2.26 5.80 -3.71
CA ARG A 120 1.02 6.56 -3.87
C ARG A 120 0.51 7.13 -2.55
N ALA A 121 0.65 6.38 -1.44
CA ALA A 121 0.31 6.88 -0.12
C ALA A 121 1.23 8.05 0.31
N ALA A 122 2.54 7.94 0.08
CA ALA A 122 3.49 9.01 0.35
C ALA A 122 3.19 10.27 -0.49
N MET A 123 2.88 10.11 -1.79
CA MET A 123 2.43 11.21 -2.66
C MET A 123 1.18 11.90 -2.10
N ALA A 124 0.19 11.12 -1.63
CA ALA A 124 -1.04 11.66 -1.04
C ALA A 124 -0.78 12.41 0.28
N LEU A 125 0.30 12.08 0.99
CA LEU A 125 0.79 12.80 2.17
C LEU A 125 1.59 14.07 1.81
N GLY A 126 1.76 14.38 0.53
CA GLY A 126 2.53 15.53 0.05
C GLY A 126 4.04 15.30 0.01
N HIS A 127 4.50 14.04 0.06
CA HIS A 127 5.92 13.73 -0.02
C HIS A 127 6.39 13.81 -1.47
N GLU A 128 7.65 14.17 -1.65
CA GLU A 128 8.37 14.23 -2.91
C GLU A 128 9.14 12.95 -3.19
N TYR A 129 9.48 12.18 -2.13
CA TYR A 129 10.19 10.92 -2.26
C TYR A 129 9.83 9.88 -1.19
N LEU A 130 10.19 8.63 -1.46
CA LEU A 130 10.18 7.50 -0.52
C LEU A 130 11.47 6.70 -0.71
N VAL A 131 12.15 6.34 0.37
CA VAL A 131 13.32 5.44 0.31
C VAL A 131 12.88 4.02 0.65
N MET A 132 13.09 3.09 -0.27
CA MET A 132 12.91 1.66 -0.01
C MET A 132 14.16 1.10 0.65
N THR A 133 14.01 0.44 1.79
CA THR A 133 15.10 -0.07 2.61
C THR A 133 14.83 -1.48 3.11
N ASP A 134 14.30 -2.36 2.26
CA ASP A 134 14.04 -3.76 2.62
C ASP A 134 15.31 -4.48 3.14
N HIS A 135 15.12 -5.53 3.93
CA HIS A 135 16.20 -6.21 4.67
C HIS A 135 17.21 -6.93 3.78
N SER A 136 18.47 -6.94 4.22
CA SER A 136 19.50 -7.83 3.70
C SER A 136 19.30 -9.29 4.15
N PRO A 137 19.95 -10.29 3.52
CA PRO A 137 19.61 -11.72 3.66
C PRO A 137 19.68 -12.33 5.08
N ARG A 138 20.45 -11.76 6.02
CA ARG A 138 20.83 -12.51 7.23
C ARG A 138 19.76 -12.48 8.31
N LEU A 139 18.81 -11.56 8.23
CA LEU A 139 17.62 -11.54 9.07
C LEU A 139 16.65 -12.65 8.60
N THR A 140 16.90 -13.89 9.03
CA THR A 140 16.14 -15.11 8.66
C THR A 140 14.64 -15.02 8.96
N VAL A 141 14.23 -14.11 9.84
CA VAL A 141 12.82 -13.84 10.17
C VAL A 141 12.15 -12.89 9.17
N ALA A 142 12.91 -12.05 8.47
CA ALA A 142 12.36 -10.96 7.64
C ALA A 142 12.43 -11.20 6.13
N HIS A 143 12.71 -12.45 5.69
CA HIS A 143 12.77 -12.79 4.26
C HIS A 143 13.65 -11.85 3.42
N GLY A 144 14.83 -11.49 3.94
CA GLY A 144 15.73 -10.53 3.29
C GLY A 144 16.07 -10.85 1.83
N LEU A 145 16.42 -9.82 1.07
CA LEU A 145 16.66 -9.92 -0.37
C LEU A 145 18.06 -10.46 -0.63
N ASP A 146 18.13 -11.62 -1.31
CA ASP A 146 19.35 -12.00 -2.01
C ASP A 146 19.61 -11.08 -3.21
N ARG A 147 20.75 -11.29 -3.87
CA ARG A 147 21.16 -10.47 -5.01
C ARG A 147 20.12 -10.45 -6.13
N ASP A 148 19.57 -11.59 -6.49
CA ASP A 148 18.69 -11.71 -7.66
C ASP A 148 17.34 -11.04 -7.37
N ARG A 149 16.84 -11.19 -6.14
CA ARG A 149 15.65 -10.48 -5.65
C ARG A 149 15.88 -8.97 -5.59
N LEU A 150 17.04 -8.51 -5.14
CA LEU A 150 17.38 -7.09 -5.13
C LEU A 150 17.39 -6.50 -6.54
N LEU A 151 17.99 -7.21 -7.52
CA LEU A 151 17.97 -6.76 -8.91
C LEU A 151 16.54 -6.63 -9.45
N ALA A 152 15.68 -7.61 -9.19
CA ALA A 152 14.28 -7.54 -9.62
C ALA A 152 13.51 -6.39 -8.93
N GLN A 153 13.80 -6.10 -7.66
CA GLN A 153 13.22 -4.94 -6.97
C GLN A 153 13.68 -3.61 -7.62
N LEU A 154 14.95 -3.51 -8.00
CA LEU A 154 15.48 -2.32 -8.67
C LEU A 154 14.78 -2.07 -10.01
N ASP A 155 14.50 -3.13 -10.78
CA ASP A 155 13.74 -3.03 -12.03
C ASP A 155 12.29 -2.54 -11.78
N GLU A 156 11.61 -3.04 -10.74
CA GLU A 156 10.28 -2.54 -10.33
C GLU A 156 10.33 -1.06 -9.92
N ILE A 157 11.34 -0.66 -9.15
CA ILE A 157 11.53 0.73 -8.72
C ILE A 157 11.83 1.65 -9.91
N GLU A 158 12.58 1.20 -10.91
CA GLU A 158 12.86 1.98 -12.12
C GLU A 158 11.58 2.24 -12.90
N ALA A 159 10.78 1.20 -13.16
CA ALA A 159 9.50 1.35 -13.85
C ALA A 159 8.53 2.28 -13.10
N LEU A 160 8.43 2.14 -11.77
CA LEU A 160 7.58 3.02 -10.95
C LEU A 160 8.07 4.46 -10.94
N ASN A 161 9.38 4.71 -10.99
CA ASN A 161 9.94 6.05 -11.06
C ASN A 161 9.59 6.76 -12.38
N GLU A 162 9.49 6.02 -13.49
CA GLU A 162 9.00 6.58 -14.75
C GLU A 162 7.51 6.93 -14.66
N GLU A 163 6.71 6.03 -14.10
CA GLU A 163 5.26 6.21 -13.99
C GLU A 163 4.86 7.34 -13.03
N LEU A 164 5.53 7.43 -11.87
CA LEU A 164 5.14 8.32 -10.77
C LEU A 164 5.84 9.68 -10.80
N ALA A 165 6.64 9.96 -11.83
CA ALA A 165 7.33 11.24 -11.96
C ALA A 165 6.36 12.45 -11.80
N PRO A 166 6.74 13.50 -11.06
CA PRO A 166 8.08 13.79 -10.53
C PRO A 166 8.39 13.19 -9.15
N PHE A 167 7.52 12.35 -8.57
CA PHE A 167 7.81 11.66 -7.31
C PHE A 167 8.99 10.69 -7.49
N ARG A 168 9.85 10.56 -6.46
CA ARG A 168 11.03 9.69 -6.53
C ARG A 168 11.01 8.58 -5.49
N ILE A 169 11.09 7.34 -5.96
CA ILE A 169 11.45 6.20 -5.13
C ILE A 169 12.98 6.06 -5.16
N LEU A 170 13.60 6.20 -4.00
CA LEU A 170 15.03 6.04 -3.80
C LEU A 170 15.32 4.60 -3.35
N THR A 171 16.43 4.06 -3.84
CA THR A 171 16.84 2.68 -3.57
C THR A 171 17.82 2.67 -2.40
N GLY A 172 17.49 1.93 -1.35
CA GLY A 172 18.34 1.63 -0.22
C GLY A 172 18.22 0.15 0.16
N ILE A 173 18.88 -0.23 1.24
CA ILE A 173 18.82 -1.58 1.81
C ILE A 173 19.14 -1.45 3.31
N GLU A 174 18.35 -2.09 4.17
CA GLU A 174 18.69 -2.21 5.58
C GLU A 174 19.73 -3.34 5.73
N VAL A 175 21.00 -2.95 5.81
CA VAL A 175 22.13 -3.90 5.86
C VAL A 175 22.39 -4.33 7.30
N ASP A 176 22.40 -5.64 7.50
CA ASP A 176 22.81 -6.25 8.76
C ASP A 176 24.28 -5.94 9.07
N ILE A 177 24.56 -5.44 10.28
CA ILE A 177 25.92 -5.40 10.83
C ILE A 177 26.23 -6.79 11.38
N LEU A 178 27.32 -7.40 10.92
CA LEU A 178 27.66 -8.76 11.32
C LEU A 178 28.38 -8.75 12.68
N VAL A 179 28.58 -9.94 13.26
CA VAL A 179 29.19 -10.08 14.59
C VAL A 179 30.63 -9.54 14.65
N ASP A 180 31.29 -9.47 13.50
CA ASP A 180 32.63 -8.93 13.29
C ASP A 180 32.66 -7.46 12.87
N GLY A 181 31.49 -6.82 12.73
CA GLY A 181 31.32 -5.43 12.30
C GLY A 181 30.84 -5.32 10.86
#